data_AF-A0A1A0MVQ6-F1
#
_entry.id   AF-A0A1A0MVQ6-F1
#
_cell.length_a   1.000
_cell.length_b   1.000
_cell.length_c   1.000
_cell.angle_alpha   90.00
_cell.angle_beta   90.00
_cell.angle_gamma   90.00
#
_symmetry.space_group_name_H-M   'P 1'
#
loop_
_entity.id
_entity.type
_entity.pdbx_description
1 polymer ?
#
loop_
_entity_poly.entity_id
_entity_poly.type
_entity_poly.pdbx_seq_one_letter_code
_entity_poly.pdbx_strand_id
1 'polypeptide(L)' 'MTTAEYDDAMARARAALAVLKRAAAELSTPGHDSGADGAVLQHLRDDLLQHGPPATRRQDAPSVAQPTRR' A
#
# COMPACT_ATOMS: atom_id res chain seq x y z
N MET A 1 15.10 -9.19 15.19
CA MET A 1 15.11 -8.24 14.07
C MET A 1 16.52 -7.68 13.97
N THR A 2 17.19 -7.91 12.85
CA THR A 2 18.55 -7.43 12.59
C THR A 2 18.54 -6.01 12.04
N THR A 3 19.67 -5.31 12.11
CA THR A 3 19.83 -3.97 11.52
C THR A 3 19.50 -3.98 10.02
N ALA A 4 19.92 -5.03 9.29
CA ALA A 4 19.61 -5.18 7.87
C ALA A 4 18.10 -5.33 7.60
N GLU A 5 17.37 -6.06 8.45
CA GLU A 5 15.91 -6.17 8.34
C GLU A 5 15.19 -4.84 8.65
N TYR A 6 15.72 -4.05 9.59
CA TYR A 6 15.20 -2.73 9.91
C TYR A 6 15.42 -1.74 8.75
N ASP A 7 16.64 -1.71 8.20
CA ASP A 7 16.98 -0.82 7.09
C ASP A 7 16.16 -1.13 5.84
N ASP A 8 15.94 -2.42 5.53
CA ASP A 8 15.07 -2.86 4.45
C ASP A 8 13.60 -2.48 4.69
N ALA A 9 13.10 -2.65 5.93
CA ALA A 9 11.75 -2.20 6.28
C ALA A 9 11.59 -0.67 6.13
N MET A 10 12.59 0.11 6.53
CA MET A 10 12.61 1.55 6.39
C MET A 10 12.75 2.00 4.93
N ALA A 11 13.50 1.28 4.10
CA ALA A 11 13.59 1.53 2.66
C ALA A 11 12.22 1.29 1.99
N ARG A 12 11.55 0.18 2.32
CA ARG A 12 10.20 -0.12 1.84
C ARG A 12 9.17 0.90 2.30
N ALA A 13 9.23 1.35 3.55
CA ALA A 13 8.36 2.41 4.06
C ALA A 13 8.55 3.74 3.31
N ARG A 14 9.80 4.11 3.00
CA ARG A 14 10.10 5.32 2.21
C ARG A 14 9.58 5.22 0.78
N ALA A 15 9.72 4.06 0.14
CA ALA A 15 9.20 3.81 -1.20
C ALA A 15 7.66 3.93 -1.22
N ALA A 16 6.98 3.27 -0.28
CA ALA A 16 5.52 3.37 -0.13
C ALA A 16 5.06 4.82 0.06
N LEU A 17 5.75 5.60 0.90
CA LEU A 17 5.44 7.01 1.11
C LEU A 17 5.60 7.85 -0.15
N ALA A 18 6.60 7.57 -0.99
CA ALA A 18 6.80 8.27 -2.26
C ALA A 18 5.64 8.01 -3.24
N VAL A 19 5.18 6.77 -3.33
CA VAL A 19 4.01 6.37 -4.14
C VAL A 19 2.74 7.07 -3.64
N LEU A 20 2.51 7.07 -2.33
CA LEU A 20 1.38 7.78 -1.70
C LEU A 20 1.37 9.27 -2.03
N LYS A 21 2.52 9.94 -1.94
CA LYS A 21 2.66 11.36 -2.28
C LYS A 21 2.37 11.64 -3.75
N ARG A 22 2.81 10.75 -4.64
CA ARG A 22 2.54 10.84 -6.08
C ARG A 22 1.03 10.72 -6.37
N ALA A 23 0.38 9.69 -5.84
CA ALA A 23 -1.06 9.50 -6.02
C ALA A 23 -1.85 10.68 -5.44
N ALA A 24 -1.46 11.21 -4.27
CA ALA A 24 -2.09 12.39 -3.69
C ALA A 24 -1.94 13.65 -4.57
N ALA A 25 -0.78 13.83 -5.21
CA ALA A 25 -0.57 14.94 -6.14
C ALA A 25 -1.41 14.79 -7.43
N GLU A 26 -1.49 13.57 -7.98
CA GLU A 26 -2.30 13.27 -9.16
C GLU A 26 -3.79 13.55 -8.89
N LEU A 27 -4.32 13.09 -7.73
CA LEU A 27 -5.70 13.30 -7.32
C LEU A 27 -6.03 14.75 -6.90
N SER A 28 -5.04 15.49 -6.39
CA SER A 28 -5.24 16.89 -5.98
C SER A 28 -5.19 17.87 -7.16
N THR A 29 -4.96 17.40 -8.39
CA THR A 29 -4.83 18.28 -9.57
C THR A 29 -6.20 18.84 -9.96
N PRO A 30 -6.39 20.18 -10.00
CA PRO A 30 -7.66 20.77 -10.41
C PRO A 30 -7.96 20.45 -11.89
N GLY A 31 -9.16 19.94 -12.16
CA GLY A 31 -9.53 19.46 -13.51
C GLY A 31 -9.13 18.02 -13.80
N HIS A 32 -8.68 17.27 -12.78
CA HIS A 32 -8.52 15.82 -12.89
C HIS A 32 -9.87 15.16 -13.20
N ASP A 33 -9.86 14.24 -14.16
CA ASP A 33 -11.06 13.52 -14.57
C ASP A 33 -11.38 12.47 -13.50
N SER A 34 -12.53 12.60 -12.85
CA SER A 34 -13.02 11.65 -11.83
C SER A 34 -13.08 10.19 -12.32
N GLY A 35 -13.10 9.96 -13.64
CA GLY A 35 -12.97 8.63 -14.24
C GLY A 35 -11.58 8.00 -14.10
N ALA A 36 -10.53 8.81 -13.94
CA ALA A 36 -9.14 8.38 -13.78
C ALA A 36 -8.76 8.11 -12.32
N ASP A 37 -9.49 8.66 -11.35
CA ASP A 37 -9.28 8.44 -9.90
C ASP A 37 -9.23 6.95 -9.55
N GLY A 38 -10.14 6.17 -10.12
CA GLY A 38 -10.22 4.72 -9.91
C GLY A 38 -8.99 3.96 -10.42
N ALA A 39 -8.32 4.45 -11.47
CA ALA A 39 -7.09 3.88 -11.97
C ALA A 39 -5.89 4.25 -11.08
N VAL A 40 -5.82 5.52 -10.65
CA VAL A 40 -4.77 5.99 -9.72
C VAL A 40 -4.82 5.24 -8.39
N LEU A 41 -6.02 5.01 -7.83
CA LEU A 41 -6.19 4.24 -6.59
C LEU A 41 -5.87 2.76 -6.77
N GLN A 42 -6.16 2.16 -7.93
CA GLN A 42 -5.76 0.78 -8.22
C GLN A 42 -4.24 0.64 -8.35
N HIS A 43 -3.59 1.55 -9.07
CA HIS A 43 -2.13 1.57 -9.17
C HIS A 43 -1.46 1.78 -7.81
N LEU A 44 -1.98 2.70 -7.00
CA LEU A 44 -1.51 2.90 -5.63
C LEU A 44 -1.61 1.60 -4.80
N ARG A 45 -2.72 0.88 -4.88
CA ARG A 45 -2.89 -0.38 -4.16
C ARG A 45 -1.88 -1.43 -4.62
N ASP A 46 -1.70 -1.57 -5.92
CA ASP A 46 -0.81 -2.59 -6.48
C ASP A 46 0.66 -2.29 -6.14
N ASP A 47 1.07 -1.03 -6.20
CA ASP A 47 2.39 -0.57 -5.77
C ASP A 47 2.62 -0.80 -4.27
N LEU A 48 1.62 -0.51 -3.43
CA LEU A 48 1.71 -0.78 -1.98
C LEU A 48 1.78 -2.28 -1.66
N LEU A 49 1.13 -3.14 -2.44
CA LEU A 49 1.26 -4.59 -2.31
C LEU A 49 2.68 -5.07 -2.65
N GLN A 50 3.35 -4.44 -3.61
CA GLN A 50 4.74 -4.75 -3.97
C GLN A 50 5.75 -4.27 -2.91
N HIS A 51 5.45 -3.17 -2.21
CA HIS A 51 6.28 -2.64 -1.12
C HIS A 51 5.96 -3.23 0.26
N GLY A 52 4.89 -4.04 0.35
CA GLY A 52 4.49 -4.72 1.58
C GLY A 52 5.53 -5.73 2.07
N PRO A 53 5.43 -6.19 3.34
CA PRO A 53 6.19 -7.34 3.79
C PRO A 53 5.90 -8.56 2.90
N PRO A 54 6.92 -9.40 2.60
CA PRO A 54 6.70 -10.60 1.80
C PRO A 54 5.56 -11.42 2.42
N ALA A 55 4.73 -12.05 1.58
CA ALA A 55 3.53 -12.78 2.02
C ALA A 55 3.83 -13.87 3.08
N THR A 56 5.09 -14.27 3.23
CA THR A 56 5.59 -15.17 4.28
C THR A 56 5.58 -14.55 5.69
N ARG A 57 5.58 -13.22 5.83
CA ARG A 57 5.47 -12.50 7.12
C ARG A 57 4.01 -12.16 7.48
N ARG A 58 3.05 -12.61 6.68
CA ARG A 58 1.61 -12.37 6.85
C ARG A 58 0.97 -13.35 7.85
N GLN A 59 1.72 -13.82 8.85
CA GLN A 59 1.20 -14.66 9.94
C GLN A 59 0.64 -13.84 11.12
N ASP A 60 0.86 -12.52 11.15
CA ASP A 60 0.37 -11.62 12.20
C ASP A 60 -0.82 -10.74 11.77
N ALA A 61 -1.54 -11.12 10.72
CA ALA A 61 -2.87 -10.53 10.50
C ALA A 61 -3.85 -11.24 11.44
N PRO A 62 -4.47 -10.55 12.43
CA PRO A 62 -5.55 -11.16 13.19
C PRO A 62 -6.61 -11.58 12.17
N SER A 63 -6.88 -12.88 12.12
CA SER A 63 -7.92 -13.48 11.29
C SER A 63 -9.24 -12.81 11.66
N VAL A 64 -9.64 -11.79 10.89
CA VAL A 64 -10.94 -11.14 11.05
C VAL A 64 -11.95 -12.22 10.73
N ALA A 65 -12.59 -12.75 11.77
CA ALA A 65 -13.53 -13.85 11.68
C ALA A 65 -14.56 -13.56 10.58
N GLN A 66 -14.67 -14.47 9.61
CA GLN A 66 -15.79 -14.47 8.67
C GLN A 66 -17.09 -14.48 9.50
N PRO A 67 -18.07 -13.60 9.21
CA PRO A 67 -19.37 -13.71 9.84
C PRO A 67 -20.02 -15.00 9.33
N THR A 68 -20.11 -16.00 10.21
CA THR A 68 -20.88 -17.22 9.97
C THR A 68 -22.34 -16.83 9.73
N ARG A 69 -22.74 -16.76 8.46
CA ARG A 69 -24.14 -16.56 8.08
C ARG A 69 -24.84 -17.91 8.30
N ARG A 70 -25.62 -18.02 9.37
CA ARG A 70 -26.63 -19.07 9.56
C ARG A 70 -27.97 -18.59 9.02
#